data_AF-A0A4D4K538-F1
#
_entry.id   AF-A0A4D4K538-F1
#
_cell.length_a   1.000
_cell.length_b   1.000
_cell.length_c   1.000
_cell.angle_alpha   90.00
_cell.angle_beta   90.00
_cell.angle_gamma   90.00
#
_symmetry.space_group_name_H-M   'P 1'
#
loop_
_entity.id
_entity.type
_entity.pdbx_description
1 polymer ?
#
loop_
_entity_poly.entity_id
_entity_poly.type
_entity_poly.pdbx_seq_one_letter_code
_entity_poly.pdbx_strand_id
1 'polypeptide(L)'
;MDGMTAPTTDIDVLHYSAFTTHPDGGNPAGVVLDAAALADDDAAMTAVAARVGYSETAFITERDEAARRYRLRYFSPLAEVAFCGHATIATAVALADRDGPGELIFDTASGEIRVETTADGDGPSRATLTSVPTRSRPADPGAEVEPTLAALRWSADDLDPALPRMSPSRATTTSSSPPSPASGWRTSTTTTKRWRR
;
A
#
# COMPACT_ATOMS: atom_id res chain seq x y z
N MET A 1 -40.51 -6.88 23.13
CA MET A 1 -39.74 -6.46 21.93
C MET A 1 -38.29 -6.61 22.34
N ASP A 2 -37.81 -7.84 22.25
CA ASP A 2 -36.50 -8.20 22.78
C ASP A 2 -35.46 -7.82 21.74
N GLY A 3 -34.67 -6.81 22.06
CA GLY A 3 -33.58 -6.32 21.23
C GLY A 3 -32.54 -7.42 21.08
N MET A 4 -32.54 -8.04 19.90
CA MET A 4 -31.48 -8.94 19.45
C MET A 4 -30.18 -8.12 19.37
N THR A 5 -29.38 -8.17 20.43
CA THR A 5 -28.03 -7.63 20.41
C THR A 5 -27.26 -8.51 19.44
N ALA A 6 -26.96 -7.98 18.25
CA ALA A 6 -26.15 -8.68 17.27
C ALA A 6 -24.83 -9.11 17.95
N PRO A 7 -24.35 -10.33 17.72
CA PRO A 7 -23.08 -10.77 18.28
C PRO A 7 -22.00 -9.78 17.83
N THR A 8 -21.37 -9.10 18.78
CA THR A 8 -20.21 -8.26 18.49
C THR A 8 -19.07 -9.24 18.26
N THR A 9 -18.86 -9.63 17.01
CA THR A 9 -17.73 -10.48 16.62
C THR A 9 -16.46 -9.80 17.09
N ASP A 10 -15.76 -10.42 18.03
CA ASP A 10 -14.47 -9.90 18.50
C ASP A 10 -13.48 -10.11 17.36
N ILE A 11 -13.18 -9.02 16.64
CA ILE A 11 -12.26 -9.03 15.49
C ILE A 11 -10.86 -8.82 16.04
N ASP A 12 -9.98 -9.80 15.85
CA ASP A 12 -8.57 -9.67 16.19
C ASP A 12 -7.89 -8.67 15.24
N VAL A 13 -7.40 -7.57 15.82
CA VAL A 13 -6.69 -6.52 15.09
C VAL A 13 -5.24 -6.49 15.54
N LEU A 14 -4.36 -6.83 14.62
CA LEU A 14 -2.93 -6.67 14.80
C LEU A 14 -2.52 -5.22 14.51
N HIS A 15 -1.57 -4.71 15.29
CA HIS A 15 -1.06 -3.34 15.16
C HIS A 15 0.40 -3.41 14.73
N TYR A 16 0.68 -2.98 13.50
CA TYR A 16 2.02 -2.98 12.91
C TYR A 16 2.45 -1.56 12.57
N SER A 17 3.75 -1.32 12.54
CA SER A 17 4.30 -0.10 11.94
C SER A 17 5.19 -0.48 10.76
N ALA A 18 4.81 -0.05 9.57
CA ALA A 18 5.56 -0.31 8.34
C ALA A 18 6.78 0.61 8.23
N PHE A 19 7.81 0.15 7.51
CA PHE A 19 9.03 0.91 7.20
C PHE A 19 9.89 1.31 8.40
N THR A 20 9.76 0.58 9.51
CA THR A 20 10.59 0.76 10.71
C THR A 20 10.99 -0.58 11.30
N THR A 21 12.09 -0.60 12.05
CA THR A 21 12.43 -1.68 13.00
C THR A 21 12.36 -1.19 14.44
N HIS A 22 11.99 0.07 14.65
CA HIS A 22 11.88 0.71 15.95
C HIS A 22 10.39 0.99 16.27
N PRO A 23 9.93 0.74 17.51
CA PRO A 23 8.51 0.92 17.87
C PRO A 23 8.00 2.36 17.71
N ASP A 24 8.87 3.35 17.90
CA ASP A 24 8.50 4.78 17.84
C ASP A 24 8.53 5.39 16.43
N GLY A 25 8.80 4.59 15.39
CA GLY A 25 8.94 5.06 14.01
C GLY A 25 7.93 4.43 13.05
N GLY A 26 8.08 4.74 11.76
CA GLY A 26 7.34 4.09 10.68
C GLY A 26 5.93 4.63 10.47
N ASN A 27 5.14 3.88 9.71
CA ASN A 27 3.75 4.23 9.41
C ASN A 27 2.81 3.15 9.96
N PRO A 28 2.00 3.48 10.98
CA PRO A 28 1.14 2.51 11.65
C PRO A 28 0.00 2.03 10.76
N ALA A 29 -0.29 0.74 10.81
CA ALA A 29 -1.41 0.11 10.12
C ALA A 29 -2.07 -0.95 11.01
N GLY A 30 -3.40 -1.00 10.93
CA GLY A 30 -4.18 -2.11 11.46
C GLY A 30 -4.17 -3.26 10.48
N VAL A 31 -4.10 -4.50 10.96
CA VAL A 31 -4.17 -5.70 10.11
C VAL A 31 -5.16 -6.68 10.73
N VAL A 32 -6.19 -7.01 9.97
CA VAL A 32 -7.17 -8.06 10.30
C VAL A 32 -6.92 -9.22 9.35
N LEU A 33 -6.26 -10.26 9.86
CA LEU A 33 -5.95 -11.44 9.06
C LEU A 33 -7.22 -12.23 8.73
N ASP A 34 -8.24 -12.24 9.58
CA ASP A 34 -9.52 -12.96 9.37
C ASP A 34 -10.73 -12.02 9.30
N ALA A 35 -11.04 -11.55 8.10
CA ALA A 35 -12.18 -10.67 7.85
C ALA A 35 -13.23 -11.31 6.93
N ALA A 36 -13.25 -12.64 6.78
CA ALA A 36 -14.18 -13.32 5.89
C ALA A 36 -15.66 -13.05 6.26
N ALA A 37 -15.96 -12.97 7.56
CA ALA A 37 -17.30 -12.65 8.06
C ALA A 37 -17.74 -11.20 7.76
N LEU A 38 -16.80 -10.32 7.40
CA LEU A 38 -17.05 -8.91 7.08
C LEU A 38 -16.96 -8.62 5.58
N ALA A 39 -16.76 -9.64 4.73
CA ALA A 39 -16.41 -9.46 3.33
C ALA A 39 -17.37 -8.53 2.56
N ASP A 40 -18.67 -8.60 2.88
CA ASP A 40 -19.75 -7.82 2.26
C ASP A 40 -20.27 -6.67 3.15
N ASP A 41 -19.61 -6.37 4.28
CA ASP A 41 -20.02 -5.33 5.24
C ASP A 41 -18.97 -4.22 5.36
N ASP A 42 -18.99 -3.31 4.38
CA ASP A 42 -18.12 -2.14 4.33
C ASP A 42 -18.29 -1.23 5.56
N ALA A 43 -19.50 -1.14 6.11
CA ALA A 43 -19.78 -0.32 7.28
C ALA A 43 -19.10 -0.90 8.51
N ALA A 44 -19.13 -2.23 8.70
CA ALA A 44 -18.43 -2.90 9.78
C ALA A 44 -16.90 -2.76 9.65
N MET A 45 -16.32 -2.95 8.46
CA MET A 45 -14.87 -2.76 8.25
C MET A 45 -14.45 -1.31 8.47
N THR A 46 -15.26 -0.34 8.01
CA THR A 46 -15.02 1.09 8.28
C THR A 46 -15.10 1.39 9.78
N ALA A 47 -16.07 0.82 10.50
CA ALA A 47 -16.20 1.01 11.95
C ALA A 47 -15.02 0.40 12.73
N VAL A 48 -14.48 -0.75 12.28
CA VAL A 48 -13.25 -1.31 12.82
C VAL A 48 -12.08 -0.37 12.55
N ALA A 49 -11.87 0.08 11.32
CA ALA A 49 -10.79 1.00 10.96
C ALA A 49 -10.86 2.33 11.75
N ALA A 50 -12.07 2.87 11.93
CA ALA A 50 -12.29 4.07 12.74
C ALA A 50 -11.95 3.86 14.22
N ARG A 51 -12.22 2.68 14.77
CA ARG A 51 -11.85 2.32 16.15
C ARG A 51 -10.35 2.13 16.32
N VAL A 52 -9.67 1.59 15.31
CA VAL A 52 -8.20 1.45 15.29
C VAL A 52 -7.52 2.82 15.24
N GLY A 53 -8.05 3.76 14.42
CA GLY A 53 -7.62 5.16 14.42
C GLY A 53 -6.31 5.43 13.67
N TYR A 54 -5.78 4.48 12.90
CA TYR A 54 -4.65 4.69 11.99
C TYR A 54 -5.11 5.18 10.62
N SER A 55 -4.15 5.57 9.76
CA SER A 55 -4.45 6.02 8.39
C SER A 55 -5.21 4.96 7.61
N GLU A 56 -4.75 3.70 7.66
CA GLU A 56 -5.45 2.58 7.05
C GLU A 56 -5.39 1.31 7.90
N THR A 57 -6.44 0.50 7.80
CA THR A 57 -6.51 -0.88 8.29
C THR A 57 -6.74 -1.81 7.10
N ALA A 58 -5.94 -2.87 7.01
CA ALA A 58 -6.04 -3.88 5.97
C ALA A 58 -6.80 -5.12 6.45
N PHE A 59 -7.69 -5.63 5.60
CA PHE A 59 -8.58 -6.75 5.90
C PHE A 59 -8.41 -7.85 4.86
N ILE A 60 -8.09 -9.06 5.31
CA ILE A 60 -8.09 -10.24 4.44
C ILE A 60 -9.49 -10.85 4.47
N THR A 61 -10.23 -10.69 3.38
CA THR A 61 -11.64 -11.14 3.28
C THR A 61 -11.79 -12.51 2.62
N GLU A 62 -10.79 -12.96 1.85
CA GLU A 62 -10.74 -14.30 1.26
C GLU A 62 -9.31 -14.82 1.30
N ARG A 63 -9.17 -16.16 1.45
CA ARG A 63 -7.86 -16.82 1.55
C ARG A 63 -7.80 -18.10 0.74
N ASP A 64 -6.72 -18.25 0.02
CA ASP A 64 -6.22 -19.52 -0.51
C ASP A 64 -4.81 -19.72 0.05
N GLU A 65 -4.73 -20.42 1.19
CA GLU A 65 -3.47 -20.62 1.90
C GLU A 65 -2.51 -21.53 1.12
N ALA A 66 -3.05 -22.48 0.33
CA ALA A 66 -2.24 -23.36 -0.52
C ALA A 66 -1.58 -22.57 -1.66
N ALA A 67 -2.30 -21.63 -2.26
CA ALA A 67 -1.77 -20.75 -3.29
C ALA A 67 -1.05 -19.49 -2.73
N ARG A 68 -1.03 -19.29 -1.41
CA ARG A 68 -0.52 -18.08 -0.74
C ARG A 68 -1.13 -16.80 -1.35
N ARG A 69 -2.43 -16.87 -1.65
CA ARG A 69 -3.21 -15.81 -2.31
C ARG A 69 -4.33 -15.33 -1.41
N TYR A 70 -4.50 -14.02 -1.30
CA TYR A 70 -5.43 -13.40 -0.36
C TYR A 70 -6.16 -12.23 -1.02
N ARG A 71 -7.47 -12.09 -0.77
CA ARG A 71 -8.18 -10.85 -1.11
C ARG A 71 -7.96 -9.84 0.01
N LEU A 72 -7.38 -8.70 -0.33
CA LEU A 72 -6.96 -7.68 0.62
C LEU A 72 -7.68 -6.36 0.32
N ARG A 73 -8.48 -5.90 1.29
CA ARG A 73 -9.20 -4.62 1.26
C ARG A 73 -8.59 -3.64 2.25
N TYR A 74 -8.69 -2.34 1.98
CA TYR A 74 -8.08 -1.29 2.80
C TYR A 74 -9.14 -0.26 3.20
N PHE A 75 -9.26 0.02 4.48
CA PHE A 75 -10.18 1.04 4.96
C PHE A 75 -9.42 2.09 5.75
N SER A 76 -9.66 3.35 5.39
CA SER A 76 -9.41 4.48 6.27
C SER A 76 -10.52 4.57 7.32
N PRO A 77 -10.40 5.45 8.34
CA PRO A 77 -11.50 5.72 9.27
C PRO A 77 -12.80 6.21 8.63
N LEU A 78 -12.77 6.62 7.35
CA LEU A 78 -13.91 7.25 6.67
C LEU A 78 -14.50 6.42 5.53
N ALA A 79 -13.67 5.65 4.82
CA ALA A 79 -14.06 4.90 3.63
C ALA A 79 -13.00 3.89 3.20
N GLU A 80 -13.40 2.98 2.32
CA GLU A 80 -12.47 2.11 1.58
C GLU A 80 -11.55 2.92 0.67
N VAL A 81 -10.31 2.48 0.56
CA VAL A 81 -9.32 3.00 -0.39
C VAL A 81 -8.84 1.87 -1.30
N ALA A 82 -8.58 2.18 -2.57
CA ALA A 82 -8.30 1.15 -3.56
C ALA A 82 -6.96 0.43 -3.35
N PHE A 83 -6.00 1.08 -2.68
CA PHE A 83 -4.68 0.53 -2.36
C PHE A 83 -3.99 1.35 -1.27
N CYS A 84 -3.28 0.68 -0.37
CA CYS A 84 -2.37 1.32 0.58
C CYS A 84 -1.09 0.49 0.77
N GLY A 85 0.04 0.98 0.24
CA GLY A 85 1.29 0.21 0.23
C GLY A 85 1.87 -0.12 1.60
N HIS A 86 1.73 0.76 2.58
CA HIS A 86 2.27 0.50 3.93
C HIS A 86 1.44 -0.56 4.67
N ALA A 87 0.12 -0.54 4.50
CA ALA A 87 -0.77 -1.57 5.03
C ALA A 87 -0.55 -2.91 4.32
N THR A 88 -0.31 -2.93 3.00
CA THR A 88 0.10 -4.15 2.27
C THR A 88 1.38 -4.76 2.84
N ILE A 89 2.39 -3.94 3.11
CA ILE A 89 3.66 -4.38 3.70
C ILE A 89 3.45 -4.92 5.11
N ALA A 90 2.66 -4.24 5.94
CA ALA A 90 2.30 -4.71 7.28
C ALA A 90 1.60 -6.08 7.25
N THR A 91 0.61 -6.25 6.36
CA THR A 91 -0.08 -7.53 6.18
C THR A 91 0.86 -8.64 5.71
N ALA A 92 1.77 -8.34 4.78
CA ALA A 92 2.73 -9.31 4.28
C ALA A 92 3.70 -9.79 5.37
N VAL A 93 4.19 -8.88 6.21
CA VAL A 93 5.04 -9.22 7.36
C VAL A 93 4.26 -10.07 8.36
N ALA A 94 3.03 -9.68 8.70
CA ALA A 94 2.19 -10.47 9.62
C ALA A 94 1.94 -11.90 9.13
N LEU A 95 1.70 -12.09 7.82
CA LEU A 95 1.57 -13.42 7.21
C LEU A 95 2.89 -14.19 7.20
N ALA A 96 4.02 -13.51 6.95
CA ALA A 96 5.34 -14.14 6.97
C ALA A 96 5.74 -14.61 8.38
N ASP A 97 5.40 -13.83 9.41
CA ASP A 97 5.67 -14.19 10.80
C ASP A 97 4.79 -15.36 11.26
N ARG A 98 3.54 -15.44 10.77
CA ARG A 98 2.60 -16.51 11.11
C ARG A 98 2.90 -17.83 10.38
N ASP A 99 3.14 -17.74 9.07
CA ASP A 99 3.13 -18.90 8.16
C ASP A 99 4.49 -19.18 7.51
N GLY A 100 5.48 -18.31 7.74
CA GLY A 100 6.80 -18.37 7.12
C GLY A 100 6.95 -17.45 5.89
N PRO A 101 8.22 -17.13 5.53
CA PRO A 101 8.53 -16.25 4.41
C PRO A 101 8.25 -16.92 3.05
N GLY A 102 8.12 -16.11 2.01
CA GLY A 102 7.87 -16.54 0.63
C GLY A 102 7.11 -15.49 -0.17
N GLU A 103 6.76 -15.84 -1.39
CA GLU A 103 5.88 -15.01 -2.21
C GLU A 103 4.45 -15.02 -1.65
N LEU A 104 3.81 -13.85 -1.69
CA LEU A 104 2.42 -13.61 -1.35
C LEU A 104 1.75 -12.87 -2.52
N ILE A 105 0.53 -13.28 -2.85
CA ILE A 105 -0.29 -12.64 -3.88
C ILE A 105 -1.51 -12.00 -3.22
N PHE A 106 -1.69 -10.70 -3.42
CA PHE A 106 -2.84 -9.95 -2.93
C PHE A 106 -3.73 -9.51 -4.09
N ASP A 107 -5.00 -9.89 -4.04
CA ASP A 107 -6.03 -9.34 -4.91
C ASP A 107 -6.64 -8.11 -4.24
N THR A 108 -6.49 -6.96 -4.89
CA THR A 108 -6.98 -5.67 -4.39
C THR A 108 -7.90 -5.00 -5.39
N ALA A 109 -8.60 -3.93 -4.99
CA ALA A 109 -9.37 -3.10 -5.92
C ALA A 109 -8.48 -2.42 -6.99
N SER A 110 -7.17 -2.27 -6.74
CA SER A 110 -6.19 -1.77 -7.71
C SER A 110 -5.55 -2.86 -8.57
N GLY A 111 -6.02 -4.12 -8.44
CA GLY A 111 -5.49 -5.28 -9.15
C GLY A 111 -4.61 -6.17 -8.27
N GLU A 112 -3.94 -7.12 -8.94
CA GLU A 112 -3.05 -8.10 -8.31
C GLU A 112 -1.72 -7.46 -7.88
N ILE A 113 -1.28 -7.75 -6.66
CA ILE A 113 -0.03 -7.26 -6.08
C ILE A 113 0.79 -8.45 -5.59
N ARG A 114 2.04 -8.54 -6.05
CA ARG A 114 3.00 -9.54 -5.57
C ARG A 114 3.91 -8.92 -4.54
N VAL A 115 4.08 -9.63 -3.43
CA VAL A 115 4.99 -9.24 -2.34
C VAL A 115 5.90 -10.41 -2.03
N GLU A 116 7.21 -10.17 -2.10
CA GLU A 116 8.21 -11.14 -1.68
C GLU A 116 8.54 -10.91 -0.21
N THR A 117 8.44 -11.96 0.61
CA THR A 117 8.85 -11.91 2.00
C THR A 117 10.08 -12.77 2.26
N THR A 118 10.98 -12.29 3.12
CA THR A 118 12.21 -12.99 3.50
C THR A 118 12.39 -12.93 5.01
N ALA A 119 12.91 -14.00 5.60
CA ALA A 119 13.34 -14.03 6.99
C ALA A 119 14.85 -13.75 7.06
N ASP A 120 15.27 -12.94 8.02
CA ASP A 120 16.68 -12.59 8.25
C ASP A 120 17.17 -13.30 9.54
N GLY A 121 17.27 -14.64 9.51
CA GLY A 121 17.64 -15.43 10.70
C GLY A 121 16.66 -15.23 11.86
N ASP A 122 17.15 -14.85 13.04
CA ASP A 122 16.33 -14.48 14.21
C ASP A 122 15.78 -13.04 14.15
N GLY A 123 15.97 -12.32 13.02
CA GLY A 123 15.48 -10.96 12.81
C GLY A 123 14.05 -10.91 12.28
N PRO A 124 13.40 -9.73 12.32
CA PRO A 124 12.03 -9.56 11.82
C PRO A 124 11.93 -9.84 10.33
N SER A 125 10.80 -10.42 9.90
CA SER A 125 10.50 -10.65 8.49
C SER A 125 10.50 -9.34 7.70
N ARG A 126 10.97 -9.41 6.46
CA ARG A 126 10.95 -8.29 5.51
C ARG A 126 10.00 -8.57 4.38
N ALA A 127 9.32 -7.54 3.90
CA ALA A 127 8.48 -7.59 2.71
C ALA A 127 8.97 -6.59 1.66
N THR A 128 9.00 -7.01 0.41
CA THR A 128 9.31 -6.18 -0.76
C THR A 128 8.13 -6.21 -1.72
N LEU A 129 7.59 -5.04 -2.02
CA LEU A 129 6.51 -4.86 -3.00
C LEU A 129 7.09 -4.29 -4.29
N THR A 130 6.76 -4.90 -5.42
CA THR A 130 7.12 -4.37 -6.74
C THR A 130 5.97 -3.54 -7.28
N SER A 131 6.19 -2.23 -7.40
CA SER A 131 5.21 -1.33 -8.03
C SER A 131 5.16 -1.53 -9.53
N VAL A 132 4.00 -1.26 -10.14
CA VAL A 132 3.87 -1.23 -11.59
C VAL A 132 4.79 -0.16 -12.21
N PRO A 133 5.30 -0.37 -13.44
CA PRO A 133 6.17 0.60 -14.10
C PRO A 133 5.54 2.00 -14.14
N THR A 134 6.20 2.95 -13.50
CA THR A 134 5.75 4.34 -13.47
C THR A 134 6.20 5.06 -14.74
N ARG A 135 5.40 6.00 -15.24
CA ARG A 135 5.75 6.87 -16.36
C ARG A 135 5.77 8.31 -15.87
N SER A 136 6.62 9.14 -16.46
CA SER A 136 6.68 10.58 -16.18
C SER A 136 6.79 11.37 -17.47
N ARG A 137 6.55 12.67 -17.39
CA ARG A 137 6.69 13.64 -18.48
C ARG A 137 7.27 14.94 -17.94
N PRO A 138 7.81 15.83 -18.78
CA PRO A 138 8.09 17.20 -18.37
C PRO A 138 6.84 17.85 -17.77
N ALA A 139 7.01 18.53 -16.65
CA ALA A 139 5.95 19.31 -16.01
C ALA A 139 5.71 20.61 -16.79
N ASP A 140 4.45 21.01 -16.89
CA ASP A 140 4.07 22.28 -17.49
C ASP A 140 4.50 23.44 -16.57
N PRO A 141 5.30 24.41 -17.06
CA PRO A 141 5.79 25.50 -16.22
C PRO A 141 4.67 26.33 -15.55
N GLY A 142 3.64 26.72 -16.31
CA GLY A 142 2.60 27.62 -15.80
C GLY A 142 1.48 26.89 -15.07
N ALA A 143 1.13 25.68 -15.51
CA ALA A 143 0.01 24.94 -14.94
C ALA A 143 0.40 24.02 -13.77
N GLU A 144 1.66 23.56 -13.70
CA GLU A 144 2.10 22.62 -12.67
C GLU A 144 3.23 23.19 -11.82
N VAL A 145 4.27 23.74 -12.43
CA VAL A 145 5.48 24.17 -11.69
C VAL A 145 5.21 25.41 -10.84
N GLU A 146 4.73 26.49 -11.46
CA GLU A 146 4.48 27.76 -10.75
C GLU A 146 3.48 27.61 -9.58
N PRO A 147 2.32 26.94 -9.73
CA PRO A 147 1.40 26.73 -8.62
C PRO A 147 1.99 25.86 -7.51
N THR A 148 2.80 24.85 -7.85
CA THR A 148 3.46 23.99 -6.85
C THR A 148 4.47 24.79 -6.03
N LEU A 149 5.28 25.62 -6.69
CA LEU A 149 6.24 26.50 -6.00
C LEU A 149 5.52 27.50 -5.10
N ALA A 150 4.44 28.12 -5.58
CA ALA A 150 3.63 29.02 -4.77
C ALA A 150 3.04 28.32 -3.54
N ALA A 151 2.53 27.09 -3.68
CA ALA A 151 1.97 26.30 -2.58
C ALA A 151 3.03 25.93 -1.53
N LEU A 152 4.25 25.62 -1.97
CA LEU A 152 5.40 25.33 -1.10
C LEU A 152 6.10 26.60 -0.57
N ARG A 153 5.70 27.78 -1.05
CA ARG A 153 6.35 29.08 -0.79
C ARG A 153 7.81 29.11 -1.22
N TRP A 154 8.11 28.46 -2.34
CA TRP A 154 9.41 28.43 -2.99
C TRP A 154 9.42 29.33 -4.23
N SER A 155 10.62 29.73 -4.63
CA SER A 155 10.94 30.42 -5.88
C SER A 155 11.61 29.46 -6.88
N ALA A 156 11.85 29.94 -8.10
CA ALA A 156 12.58 29.16 -9.08
C ALA A 156 14.05 28.92 -8.68
N ASP A 157 14.64 29.81 -7.87
CA ASP A 157 16.04 29.75 -7.43
C ASP A 157 16.26 28.73 -6.30
N ASP A 158 15.19 28.30 -5.63
CA ASP A 158 15.23 27.22 -4.63
C ASP A 158 15.37 25.83 -5.25
N LEU A 159 15.32 25.74 -6.58
CA LEU A 159 15.42 24.50 -7.33
C LEU A 159 16.80 24.33 -7.95
N ASP A 160 17.31 23.10 -7.93
CA ASP A 160 18.51 22.75 -8.66
C ASP A 160 18.27 22.86 -10.18
N PRO A 161 18.96 23.78 -10.89
CA PRO A 161 18.77 23.97 -12.33
C PRO A 161 19.26 22.78 -13.16
N ALA A 162 20.03 21.86 -12.59
CA ALA A 162 20.51 20.65 -13.28
C ALA A 162 19.44 19.54 -13.36
N LEU A 163 18.38 19.62 -12.54
CA LEU A 163 17.34 18.58 -12.49
C LEU A 163 16.11 18.97 -13.33
N PRO A 164 15.60 18.06 -14.18
CA PRO A 164 14.40 18.32 -14.95
C PRO A 164 13.16 18.34 -14.05
N ARG A 165 12.23 19.25 -14.35
CA ARG A 165 10.93 19.35 -13.68
C ARG A 165 10.01 18.30 -14.30
N MET A 166 9.69 17.25 -13.55
CA MET A 166 8.92 16.11 -14.04
C MET A 166 7.60 15.98 -13.30
N SER A 167 6.54 15.62 -14.03
CA SER A 167 5.22 15.30 -13.51
C SER A 167 4.93 13.81 -13.76
N PRO A 168 4.31 13.08 -12.82
CA PRO A 168 3.89 11.70 -13.05
C PRO A 168 2.86 11.64 -14.18
N SER A 169 3.06 10.74 -15.12
CA SER A 169 2.12 10.50 -16.22
C SER A 169 1.07 9.51 -15.76
N ARG A 170 -0.21 9.87 -15.90
CA ARG A 170 -1.31 8.94 -15.67
C ARG A 170 -1.17 7.78 -16.65
N ALA A 171 -1.28 6.55 -16.17
CA ALA A 171 -1.39 5.39 -17.05
C ALA A 171 -2.72 5.51 -17.81
N THR A 172 -2.68 5.99 -19.05
CA THR A 172 -3.81 5.86 -19.95
C THR A 172 -3.86 4.39 -20.35
N THR A 173 -4.93 3.68 -20.00
CA THR A 173 -5.21 2.34 -20.54
C THR A 173 -5.55 2.48 -22.02
N THR A 174 -4.54 2.69 -22.85
CA THR A 174 -4.69 2.48 -24.28
C THR A 174 -4.56 0.97 -24.49
N SER A 175 -5.63 0.32 -24.96
CA SER A 175 -5.53 -0.97 -25.63
C SER A 175 -4.50 -0.80 -26.75
N SER A 176 -3.28 -1.29 -26.53
CA SER A 176 -2.15 -1.02 -27.42
C SER A 176 -1.77 -2.29 -28.17
N SER A 177 -2.07 -2.30 -29.48
CA SER A 177 -1.10 -2.80 -30.46
C SER A 177 0.25 -2.07 -30.23
N PRO A 178 1.40 -2.72 -30.45
CA PRO A 178 2.68 -2.22 -29.98
C PRO A 178 3.10 -0.95 -30.75
N PRO A 179 3.49 0.15 -30.06
CA PRO A 179 4.11 1.29 -30.71
C PRO A 179 5.63 1.10 -30.88
N SER A 180 6.15 1.63 -31.99
CA SER A 180 7.58 1.75 -32.31
C SER A 180 8.39 2.52 -31.26
N PRO A 181 9.72 2.29 -31.17
CA PRO A 181 10.56 2.82 -30.10
C PRO A 181 10.86 4.31 -30.32
N ALA A 182 10.24 5.19 -29.55
CA ALA A 182 10.68 6.57 -29.38
C ALA A 182 10.83 6.91 -27.89
N SER A 183 12.09 7.14 -27.50
CA SER A 183 12.62 7.98 -26.40
C SER A 183 11.81 8.21 -25.10
N GLY A 184 11.17 7.18 -24.55
CA GLY A 184 10.70 7.22 -23.16
C GLY A 184 11.82 6.77 -22.22
N TRP A 185 12.26 7.66 -21.32
CA TRP A 185 13.18 7.27 -20.25
C TRP A 185 12.44 6.31 -19.31
N ARG A 186 12.87 5.05 -19.31
CA ARG A 186 12.39 4.01 -18.40
C ARG A 186 13.32 4.01 -17.19
N THR A 187 12.79 4.31 -16.01
CA THR A 187 13.47 3.99 -14.76
C THR A 187 12.63 2.96 -14.01
N SER A 188 13.19 1.76 -13.84
CA SER A 188 12.69 0.75 -12.92
C SER A 188 13.27 1.08 -11.54
N THR A 189 12.43 1.46 -10.59
CA THR A 189 12.84 1.66 -9.20
C THR A 189 12.52 0.40 -8.41
N THR A 190 13.51 -0.48 -8.26
CA THR A 190 13.46 -1.56 -7.26
C THR A 190 13.79 -0.93 -5.91
N THR A 191 12.79 -0.76 -5.04
CA THR A 191 13.03 -0.31 -3.67
C THR A 191 13.42 -1.52 -2.83
N THR A 192 14.73 -1.81 -2.75
CA THR A 192 15.28 -2.74 -1.75
C THR A 192 15.84 -1.92 -0.59
N LYS A 193 15.26 -2.03 0.61
CA LYS A 193 15.82 -1.40 1.82
C LYS A 193 16.21 -2.47 2.84
N ARG A 194 17.53 -2.59 3.06
CA ARG A 194 18.20 -3.45 4.06
C ARG A 194 18.24 -2.73 5.42
N TRP A 195 18.23 -3.50 6.51
CA TRP A 195 18.26 -2.96 7.87
C TRP A 195 19.23 -3.73 8.80
N ARG A 196 19.88 -2.99 9.71
CA ARG A 196 20.54 -3.46 10.93
C ARG A 196 20.02 -2.59 12.09
N ARG A 197 20.03 -3.16 13.29
CA ARG A 197 19.44 -2.64 14.54
C ARG A 197 19.68 -1.16 14.80
#